data_AF-M0MSX0-F1
#
_entry.id   AF-M0MSX0-F1
#
_cell.length_a   1.000
_cell.length_b   1.000
_cell.length_c   1.000
_cell.angle_alpha   90.00
_cell.angle_beta   90.00
_cell.angle_gamma   90.00
#
_symmetry.space_group_name_H-M   'P 1'
#
loop_
_entity.id
_entity.type
_entity.pdbx_description
1 polymer ?
#
loop_
_entity_poly.entity_id
_entity_poly.type
_entity_poly.pdbx_seq_one_letter_code
_entity_poly.pdbx_strand_id
1 'polypeptide(L)'
;MKSEVTQEEAFEAVERKNREGSNPTAGDIADELGAPPPEVLNVLGDLRDVDKVRKSEPENGDLIWFVRGQSKDSEEDDHGN
;
A
#
# COMPACT_ATOMS: atom_id res chain seq x y z
N MET A 1 12.86 16.17 17.45
CA MET A 1 11.63 15.36 17.36
C MET A 1 11.81 14.46 16.14
N LYS A 2 11.68 13.14 16.29
CA LYS A 2 11.46 12.24 15.17
C LYS A 2 10.09 11.62 15.41
N SER A 3 9.10 12.02 14.62
CA SER A 3 7.99 11.11 14.35
C SER A 3 8.57 10.14 13.35
N GLU A 4 8.54 8.84 13.65
CA GLU A 4 9.15 7.83 12.79
C GLU A 4 8.00 6.93 12.37
N VAL A 5 7.49 7.13 11.15
CA VAL A 5 6.52 6.22 10.55
C VAL A 5 7.17 4.84 10.45
N THR A 6 6.52 3.83 11.00
CA THR A 6 7.00 2.46 10.92
C THR A 6 6.56 1.78 9.62
N GLN A 7 7.28 0.72 9.25
CA GLN A 7 6.89 -0.14 8.14
C GLN A 7 5.51 -0.79 8.36
N GLU A 8 5.14 -1.07 9.60
CA GLU A 8 3.84 -1.66 9.93
C GLU A 8 2.71 -0.65 9.69
N GLU A 9 2.83 0.58 10.20
CA GLU A 9 1.83 1.63 9.99
C GLU A 9 1.63 1.96 8.50
N ALA A 10 2.73 2.09 7.75
CA ALA A 10 2.66 2.32 6.31
C ALA A 10 2.02 1.16 5.55
N PHE A 11 2.31 -0.08 5.96
CA PHE A 11 1.69 -1.26 5.35
C PHE A 11 0.19 -1.33 5.64
N GLU A 12 -0.22 -1.13 6.89
CA GLU A 12 -1.64 -1.15 7.30
C GLU A 12 -2.44 -0.05 6.59
N ALA A 13 -1.87 1.14 6.42
CA ALA A 13 -2.52 2.24 5.68
C ALA A 13 -2.75 1.87 4.20
N VAL A 14 -1.75 1.28 3.54
CA VAL A 14 -1.90 0.80 2.15
C VAL A 14 -2.94 -0.32 2.09
N GLU A 15 -2.89 -1.27 3.03
CA GLU A 15 -3.82 -2.39 3.10
C GLU A 15 -5.28 -1.92 3.25
N ARG A 16 -5.52 -0.97 4.16
CA ARG A 16 -6.84 -0.40 4.44
C ARG A 16 -7.40 0.29 3.19
N LYS A 17 -6.61 1.16 2.57
CA LYS A 17 -6.99 1.86 1.33
C LYS A 17 -7.27 0.90 0.18
N ASN A 18 -6.44 -0.14 0.01
CA ASN A 18 -6.68 -1.16 -1.01
C ASN A 18 -7.96 -1.96 -0.72
N ARG A 19 -8.25 -2.29 0.54
CA ARG A 19 -9.48 -2.98 0.95
C ARG A 19 -10.74 -2.15 0.71
N GLU A 20 -10.63 -0.83 0.80
CA GLU A 20 -11.70 0.12 0.42
C GLU A 20 -11.89 0.24 -1.11
N GLY A 21 -11.08 -0.47 -1.91
CA GLY A 21 -11.08 -0.35 -3.37
C GLY A 21 -10.42 0.93 -3.89
N SER A 22 -9.69 1.64 -3.02
CA SER A 22 -8.97 2.85 -3.38
C SER A 22 -7.59 2.53 -3.97
N ASN A 23 -7.09 3.47 -4.75
CA ASN A 23 -5.76 3.47 -5.34
C ASN A 23 -4.88 4.49 -4.60
N PRO A 24 -4.33 4.16 -3.41
CA PRO A 24 -3.61 5.13 -2.60
C PRO A 24 -2.28 5.51 -3.24
N THR A 25 -2.01 6.81 -3.27
CA THR A 25 -0.69 7.37 -3.54
C THR A 25 0.12 7.48 -2.25
N ALA A 26 1.43 7.73 -2.36
CA ALA A 26 2.24 8.01 -1.16
C ALA A 26 1.75 9.27 -0.40
N GLY A 27 1.12 10.22 -1.10
CA GLY A 27 0.48 11.38 -0.49
C GLY A 27 -0.72 10.98 0.37
N ASP A 28 -1.61 10.13 -0.14
CA ASP A 28 -2.77 9.66 0.61
C ASP A 28 -2.37 8.92 1.90
N ILE A 29 -1.30 8.12 1.83
CA ILE A 29 -0.75 7.41 3.00
C ILE A 29 -0.10 8.40 3.98
N ALA A 30 0.60 9.42 3.48
CA ALA A 30 1.20 10.46 4.30
C ALA A 30 0.17 11.32 5.04
N ASP A 31 -0.92 11.70 4.37
CA ASP A 31 -2.05 12.39 4.98
C ASP A 31 -2.73 11.52 6.06
N GLU A 32 -2.92 10.22 5.81
CA GLU A 32 -3.51 9.30 6.80
C GLU A 32 -2.64 9.14 8.05
N LEU A 33 -1.32 9.05 7.88
CA LEU A 33 -0.37 8.86 8.97
C LEU A 33 0.06 10.18 9.63
N GLY A 34 -0.35 11.32 9.08
CA GLY A 34 0.09 12.64 9.55
C GLY A 34 1.61 12.85 9.41
N ALA A 35 2.21 12.26 8.38
CA ALA A 35 3.65 12.19 8.19
C ALA A 35 4.11 12.89 6.89
N PRO A 36 5.40 13.26 6.77
CA PRO A 36 5.91 13.84 5.54
C PRO A 36 5.91 12.80 4.39
N PRO A 37 5.44 13.15 3.17
CA PRO A 37 5.47 12.24 2.02
C PRO A 37 6.85 11.64 1.71
N PRO A 38 7.99 12.36 1.85
CA PRO A 38 9.30 11.76 1.66
C PRO A 38 9.64 10.62 2.64
N GLU A 39 9.15 10.71 3.88
CA GLU A 39 9.36 9.67 4.89
C GLU A 39 8.56 8.42 4.54
N VAL A 40 7.28 8.60 4.23
CA VAL A 40 6.40 7.52 3.79
C VAL A 40 6.92 6.88 2.50
N LEU A 41 7.43 7.65 1.54
CA LEU A 41 8.04 7.11 0.31
C LEU A 41 9.25 6.22 0.60
N ASN A 42 10.11 6.60 1.57
CA ASN A 42 11.23 5.75 1.97
C ASN A 42 10.73 4.43 2.55
N VAL A 43 9.76 4.48 3.47
CA VAL A 43 9.19 3.28 4.12
C VAL A 43 8.47 2.37 3.11
N LEU A 44 7.69 2.94 2.19
CA LEU A 44 7.06 2.19 1.10
C LEU A 44 8.09 1.57 0.14
N GLY A 45 9.22 2.24 -0.06
CA GLY A 45 10.38 1.70 -0.76
C GLY A 45 10.91 0.44 -0.07
N ASP A 46 11.16 0.51 1.23
CA ASP A 46 11.63 -0.64 2.01
C ASP A 46 10.64 -1.81 1.97
N LEU A 47 9.34 -1.52 2.14
CA LEU A 47 8.27 -2.53 2.05
C LEU A 47 8.23 -3.21 0.66
N ARG A 48 8.51 -2.46 -0.40
CA ARG A 48 8.59 -3.01 -1.76
C ARG A 48 9.82 -3.91 -1.92
N ASP A 49 10.95 -3.51 -1.36
CA ASP A 49 12.19 -4.28 -1.47
C ASP A 49 12.10 -5.61 -0.70
N VAL A 50 11.25 -5.71 0.32
CA VAL A 50 10.88 -6.99 0.98
C VAL A 50 9.62 -7.66 0.41
N ASP A 51 9.17 -7.27 -0.79
CA ASP A 51 8.02 -7.83 -1.52
C ASP A 51 6.67 -7.78 -0.78
N LYS A 52 6.50 -6.89 0.22
CA LYS A 52 5.23 -6.69 0.94
C LYS A 52 4.25 -5.79 0.19
N VAL A 53 4.75 -4.83 -0.58
CA VAL A 53 3.93 -3.96 -1.44
C VAL A 53 4.50 -3.89 -2.85
N ARG A 54 3.66 -3.51 -3.81
CA ARG A 54 4.05 -3.18 -5.18
C ARG A 54 3.54 -1.79 -5.53
N LYS A 55 4.16 -1.16 -6.52
CA LYS A 55 3.69 0.11 -7.09
C LYS A 55 3.29 -0.07 -8.55
N SER A 56 2.30 0.69 -8.99
CA SER A 56 1.92 0.85 -10.39
C SER A 56 2.01 2.32 -10.76
N GLU A 57 2.54 2.59 -11.95
CA GLU A 57 2.59 3.94 -12.52
C GLU A 57 1.50 4.03 -13.61
N PRO A 58 0.35 4.66 -13.32
CA PRO A 58 -0.68 4.94 -14.32
C PRO A 58 -0.20 6.03 -15.29
N GLU A 59 -0.84 6.15 -16.45
CA GLU A 59 -0.53 7.21 -17.44
C GLU A 59 -0.66 8.63 -16.88
N ASN A 60 -1.44 8.82 -15.81
CA ASN A 60 -1.60 10.10 -15.11
C ASN A 60 -0.40 10.51 -14.25
N GLY A 61 0.60 9.63 -14.04
CA GLY A 61 1.88 9.96 -13.39
C GLY A 61 1.96 9.74 -11.87
N ASP A 62 0.84 9.56 -11.17
CA ASP A 62 0.85 9.33 -9.72
C ASP A 62 1.06 7.85 -9.37
N LEU A 63 2.14 7.55 -8.65
CA LEU A 63 2.45 6.19 -8.21
C LEU A 63 1.40 5.67 -7.23
N ILE A 64 0.71 4.61 -7.62
CA ILE A 64 -0.29 3.90 -6.81
C ILE A 64 0.38 2.71 -6.11
N TRP A 65 0.10 2.53 -4.83
CA TRP A 65 0.65 1.45 -4.01
C TRP A 65 -0.39 0.36 -3.69
N PHE A 66 0.07 -0.90 -3.73
CA PHE A 66 -0.75 -2.08 -3.47
C PHE A 66 -0.05 -3.07 -2.56
N VAL A 67 -0.77 -3.67 -1.61
CA VAL A 67 -0.26 -4.84 -0.87
C VAL A 67 -0.06 -6.03 -1.81
N ARG A 68 1.08 -6.71 -1.71
CA ARG A 68 1.39 -7.95 -2.43
C ARG A 68 0.61 -9.09 -1.78
N GLY A 69 0.00 -9.95 -2.60
CA GLY A 69 -0.76 -11.11 -2.10
C GLY A 69 -2.25 -10.87 -1.87
N GLN A 70 -2.78 -9.64 -2.09
CA GLN A 70 -4.23 -9.43 -2.22
C GLN A 70 -4.75 -9.81 -3.62
N SER A 71 -4.21 -10.87 -4.20
CA SER A 71 -5.01 -11.67 -5.12
C SER A 71 -6.16 -12.18 -4.28
N LYS A 72 -7.40 -11.99 -4.74
CA LYS A 72 -8.55 -12.73 -4.21
C LYS A 72 -8.14 -14.18 -3.90
N ASP A 73 -8.10 -14.57 -2.63
CA ASP A 73 -8.68 -15.86 -2.22
C ASP A 73 -10.21 -15.66 -2.27
N SER A 74 -10.79 -15.44 -3.44
CA SER A 74 -11.38 -16.47 -4.28
C SER A 74 -10.42 -17.57 -4.72
N GLU A 75 -10.12 -18.51 -3.80
CA GLU A 75 -10.32 -19.91 -4.17
C GLU A 75 -11.76 -20.01 -4.69
N GLU A 76 -11.90 -20.22 -6.01
CA GLU A 76 -13.08 -20.88 -6.54
C GLU A 76 -13.05 -22.31 -6.00
N ASP A 77 -13.74 -22.56 -4.89
CA ASP A 77 -13.97 -23.92 -4.41
C ASP A 77 -15.47 -24.13 -4.15
N ASP A 78 -15.98 -25.17 -4.83
CA ASP A 78 -17.33 -25.77 -4.81
C ASP A 78 -18.42 -25.24 -5.78
N HIS A 79 -18.17 -25.37 -7.08
CA HIS A 79 -19.23 -25.77 -8.03
C HIS A 79 -18.81 -27.03 -8.81
N GLY A 80 -18.50 -28.06 -8.04
CA GLY A 80 -18.67 -29.45 -8.43
C GLY A 80 -20.06 -29.95 -8.02
N ASN A 81 -21.12 -29.30 -8.50
CA ASN A 81 -22.45 -29.89 -8.68
C ASN A 81 -23.30 -29.07 -9.67
#